data_AF-A0A537GIX9-F1
#
_entry.id   AF-A0A537GIX9-F1
#
_cell.length_a   1.000
_cell.length_b   1.000
_cell.length_c   1.000
_cell.angle_alpha   90.00
_cell.angle_beta   90.00
_cell.angle_gamma   90.00
#
_symmetry.space_group_name_H-M   'P 1'
#
loop_
_entity.id
_entity.type
_entity.pdbx_description
1 polymer ?
#
loop_
_entity_poly.entity_id
_entity_poly.type
_entity_poly.pdbx_seq_one_letter_code
_entity_poly.pdbx_strand_id
1 'polypeptide(L)'
;MPESAYYDRNVYKDWAQARRIENDPTQLGSSFGQEIVFDIDPENFTCPIHGTLEEKMRRHQGLSFCRLEFQLAQQEAAQLTEILSRKFSDISLVYSGRGFHIHIRDEETAFWNRKKRLALVRSLTRRGFVMDEWVPSGGMRLIRLPYSLNGLVSRAVIPLAKNELGVFDPITNERTIPRFL
;
A
#
# COMPACT_ATOMS: atom_id res chain seq x y z
N MET A 1 0.78 20.87 13.38
CA MET A 1 1.50 20.04 12.38
C MET A 1 0.81 18.68 12.37
N PRO A 2 0.42 18.11 11.21
CA PRO A 2 -0.33 16.86 11.18
C PRO A 2 0.55 15.69 11.65
N GLU A 3 0.00 14.80 12.46
CA GLU A 3 0.66 13.55 12.90
C GLU A 3 0.87 12.57 11.73
N SER A 4 -0.01 12.61 10.73
CA SER A 4 0.09 11.85 9.49
C SER A 4 -0.63 12.61 8.37
N ALA A 5 -0.12 12.49 7.15
CA ALA A 5 -0.77 13.05 5.96
C ALA A 5 -1.12 11.93 4.98
N TYR A 6 -2.30 12.06 4.39
CA TYR A 6 -2.83 11.13 3.39
C TYR A 6 -3.35 11.95 2.22
N TYR A 7 -3.31 11.38 1.02
CA TYR A 7 -3.99 11.93 -0.14
C TYR A 7 -5.12 11.01 -0.58
N ASP A 8 -6.09 11.63 -1.24
CA ASP A 8 -7.19 10.93 -1.87
C ASP A 8 -6.74 10.31 -3.20
N ARG A 9 -6.91 9.00 -3.32
CA ARG A 9 -6.55 8.27 -4.55
C ARG A 9 -7.58 8.43 -5.66
N ASN A 10 -8.76 8.98 -5.35
CA ASN A 10 -9.80 9.19 -6.35
C ASN A 10 -9.40 10.26 -7.36
N VAL A 11 -9.75 10.01 -8.61
CA VAL A 11 -9.60 10.91 -9.74
C VAL A 11 -10.98 11.47 -10.08
N TYR A 12 -11.08 12.78 -9.99
CA TYR A 12 -12.30 13.54 -10.19
C TYR A 12 -12.19 14.44 -11.42
N LYS A 13 -13.32 14.73 -12.06
CA LYS A 13 -13.41 15.71 -13.14
C LYS A 13 -13.19 17.14 -12.63
N ASP A 14 -13.75 17.44 -11.46
CA ASP A 14 -13.68 18.76 -10.83
C ASP A 14 -13.91 18.69 -9.31
N TRP A 15 -13.73 19.82 -8.64
CA TRP A 15 -13.92 19.95 -7.19
C TRP A 15 -15.39 19.77 -6.74
N ALA A 16 -16.35 20.14 -7.57
CA ALA A 16 -17.76 20.00 -7.23
C ALA A 16 -18.18 18.53 -7.20
N GLN A 17 -17.57 17.71 -8.07
CA GLN A 17 -17.67 16.26 -8.03
C GLN A 17 -16.97 15.69 -6.80
N ALA A 18 -15.72 16.09 -6.52
CA ALA A 18 -14.93 15.59 -5.39
C ALA A 18 -15.61 15.81 -4.02
N ARG A 19 -16.38 16.89 -3.87
CA ARG A 19 -17.14 17.21 -2.64
C ARG A 19 -18.41 16.39 -2.45
N ARG A 20 -18.97 15.83 -3.54
CA ARG A 20 -20.27 15.15 -3.53
C ARG A 20 -20.14 13.63 -3.59
N ILE A 21 -19.06 13.12 -4.17
CA ILE A 21 -18.84 11.69 -4.32
C ILE A 21 -18.37 11.09 -2.99
N GLU A 22 -19.20 10.22 -2.43
CA GLU A 22 -18.80 9.26 -1.40
C GLU A 22 -17.93 8.18 -2.04
N ASN A 23 -17.04 7.56 -1.25
CA ASN A 23 -16.19 6.47 -1.75
C ASN A 23 -16.99 5.16 -1.84
N ASP A 24 -17.98 5.12 -2.73
CA ASP A 24 -18.78 3.95 -3.05
C ASP A 24 -18.10 3.16 -4.18
N PRO A 25 -17.52 1.97 -3.87
CA PRO A 25 -16.81 1.17 -4.86
C PRO A 25 -17.70 0.67 -6.01
N THR A 26 -19.03 0.75 -5.90
CA THR A 26 -19.95 0.40 -6.99
C THR A 26 -19.99 1.44 -8.10
N GLN A 27 -19.62 2.69 -7.79
CA GLN A 27 -19.55 3.81 -8.73
C GLN A 27 -18.15 4.01 -9.33
N LEU A 28 -17.20 3.17 -8.95
CA LEU A 28 -15.82 3.21 -9.43
C LEU A 28 -15.75 2.86 -10.92
N GLY A 29 -15.07 3.70 -11.69
CA GLY A 29 -14.95 3.59 -13.15
C GLY A 29 -16.16 4.11 -13.94
N SER A 30 -17.26 4.48 -13.26
CA SER A 30 -18.42 5.13 -13.89
C SER A 30 -18.53 6.60 -13.49
N SER A 31 -18.60 6.88 -12.19
CA SER A 31 -18.72 8.23 -11.65
C SER A 31 -17.36 8.89 -11.39
N PHE A 32 -16.39 8.11 -10.91
CA PHE A 32 -15.03 8.58 -10.60
C PHE A 32 -13.98 7.51 -10.95
N GLY A 33 -12.73 7.93 -11.14
CA GLY A 33 -11.59 7.02 -11.23
C GLY A 33 -10.87 6.91 -9.88
N GLN A 34 -9.94 5.97 -9.73
CA GLN A 34 -9.12 5.86 -8.52
C GLN A 34 -7.81 5.14 -8.81
N GLU A 35 -6.68 5.61 -8.28
CA GLU A 35 -5.42 4.88 -8.36
C GLU A 35 -5.54 3.47 -7.75
N ILE A 36 -4.98 2.45 -8.41
CA ILE A 36 -4.87 1.10 -7.81
C ILE A 36 -3.60 1.10 -6.97
N VAL A 37 -3.72 0.78 -5.68
CA VAL A 37 -2.55 0.58 -4.80
C VAL A 37 -2.71 -0.73 -4.05
N PHE A 38 -1.61 -1.46 -3.94
CA PHE A 38 -1.47 -2.62 -3.07
C PHE A 38 -0.75 -2.16 -1.81
N ASP A 39 -1.32 -2.52 -0.65
CA ASP A 39 -0.73 -2.25 0.66
C ASP A 39 -0.19 -3.55 1.23
N ILE A 40 1.11 -3.57 1.54
CA ILE A 40 1.86 -4.75 1.99
C ILE A 40 2.37 -4.45 3.39
N ASP A 41 1.58 -4.87 4.36
CA ASP A 41 1.87 -4.70 5.78
C ASP A 41 2.58 -5.94 6.35
N PRO A 42 3.73 -5.77 7.03
CA PRO A 42 4.44 -6.88 7.66
C PRO A 42 3.59 -7.67 8.65
N GLU A 43 2.67 -7.04 9.36
CA GLU A 43 1.83 -7.72 10.35
C GLU A 43 0.92 -8.80 9.75
N ASN A 44 0.66 -8.77 8.44
CA ASN A 44 -0.18 -9.75 7.75
C ASN A 44 0.53 -11.09 7.50
N PHE A 45 1.87 -11.12 7.62
CA PHE A 45 2.65 -12.35 7.41
C PHE A 45 2.69 -13.20 8.68
N THR A 46 2.49 -14.51 8.52
CA THR A 46 2.66 -15.46 9.62
C THR A 46 4.14 -15.57 10.00
N CYS A 47 4.44 -15.29 11.26
CA CYS A 47 5.79 -15.37 11.80
C CYS A 47 5.97 -16.69 12.57
N PRO A 48 7.05 -17.47 12.36
CA PRO A 48 7.30 -18.67 13.18
C PRO A 48 7.57 -18.37 14.66
N ILE A 49 7.88 -17.12 15.00
CA ILE A 49 8.16 -16.67 16.37
C ILE A 49 6.90 -16.07 17.01
N HIS A 50 6.17 -15.25 16.25
CA HIS A 50 5.03 -14.48 16.78
C HIS A 50 3.66 -14.99 16.33
N GLY A 51 3.60 -16.03 15.50
CA GLY A 51 2.34 -16.62 15.03
C GLY A 51 1.66 -15.78 13.93
N THR A 52 0.34 -15.98 13.80
CA THR A 52 -0.52 -15.31 12.82
C THR A 52 -0.95 -13.91 13.29
N LEU A 53 -1.52 -13.11 12.38
CA LEU A 53 -2.13 -11.83 12.74
C LEU A 53 -3.23 -12.00 13.80
N GLU A 54 -4.08 -13.02 13.68
CA GLU A 54 -5.17 -13.28 14.63
C GLU A 54 -4.62 -13.53 16.06
N GLU A 55 -3.56 -14.33 16.17
CA GLU A 55 -2.91 -14.62 17.46
C GLU A 55 -2.22 -13.39 18.05
N LYS A 56 -1.62 -12.53 17.22
CA LYS A 56 -1.10 -11.23 17.66
C LYS A 56 -2.21 -10.30 18.12
N MET A 57 -3.34 -10.23 17.41
CA MET A 57 -4.50 -9.42 17.81
C MET A 57 -5.04 -9.85 19.19
N ARG A 58 -5.14 -11.16 19.46
CA ARG A 58 -5.55 -11.69 20.78
C ARG A 58 -4.62 -11.27 21.92
N ARG A 59 -3.37 -10.93 21.63
CA ARG A 59 -2.37 -10.41 22.58
C ARG A 59 -2.20 -8.90 22.52
N HIS A 60 -3.07 -8.18 21.78
CA HIS A 60 -2.96 -6.74 21.55
C HIS A 60 -1.66 -6.30 20.84
N GLN A 61 -1.08 -7.18 20.03
CA GLN A 61 0.17 -6.96 19.28
C GLN A 61 -0.07 -6.85 17.76
N GLY A 62 -1.31 -6.65 17.31
CA GLY A 62 -1.67 -6.64 15.88
C GLY A 62 -1.02 -5.53 15.05
N LEU A 63 -0.52 -4.46 15.67
CA LEU A 63 0.15 -3.34 15.01
C LEU A 63 1.69 -3.43 15.07
N SER A 64 2.21 -4.51 15.65
CA SER A 64 3.64 -4.73 15.79
C SER A 64 4.09 -5.82 14.83
N PHE A 65 5.31 -5.67 14.35
CA PHE A 65 5.98 -6.67 13.53
C PHE A 65 7.47 -6.71 13.88
N CYS A 66 8.11 -7.86 13.64
CA CYS A 66 9.53 -8.05 13.82
C CYS A 66 10.30 -7.92 12.50
N ARG A 67 11.63 -8.01 12.57
CA ARG A 67 12.50 -7.91 11.38
C ARG A 67 12.17 -8.97 10.33
N LEU A 68 11.82 -10.19 10.74
CA LEU A 68 11.47 -11.27 9.82
C LEU A 68 10.19 -10.94 9.04
N GLU A 69 9.15 -10.48 9.71
CA GLU A 69 7.89 -10.06 9.08
C GLU A 69 8.13 -8.93 8.08
N PHE A 70 8.97 -7.94 8.44
CA PHE A 70 9.35 -6.86 7.52
C PHE A 70 10.10 -7.39 6.28
N GLN A 71 11.01 -8.35 6.45
CA GLN A 71 11.73 -8.98 5.34
C GLN A 71 10.79 -9.79 4.43
N LEU A 72 9.79 -10.47 4.99
CA LEU A 72 8.78 -11.18 4.19
C LEU A 72 7.94 -10.20 3.36
N ALA A 73 7.48 -9.10 3.97
CA ALA A 73 6.78 -8.02 3.25
C ALA A 73 7.64 -7.41 2.14
N GLN A 74 8.93 -7.18 2.41
CA GLN A 74 9.89 -6.67 1.43
C GLN A 74 10.10 -7.62 0.25
N GLN A 75 10.23 -8.93 0.52
CA GLN A 75 10.34 -9.97 -0.51
C GLN A 75 9.06 -10.03 -1.36
N GLU A 76 7.89 -10.00 -0.73
CA GLU A 76 6.62 -10.04 -1.44
C GLU A 76 6.43 -8.77 -2.29
N ALA A 77 6.75 -7.60 -1.75
CA ALA A 77 6.72 -6.34 -2.50
C ALA A 77 7.59 -6.41 -3.75
N ALA A 78 8.81 -6.96 -3.64
CA ALA A 78 9.72 -7.10 -4.78
C ALA A 78 9.15 -8.02 -5.86
N GLN A 79 8.61 -9.18 -5.45
CA GLN A 79 8.00 -10.14 -6.37
C GLN A 79 6.74 -9.57 -7.02
N LEU A 80 5.90 -8.89 -6.25
CA LEU A 80 4.66 -8.30 -6.75
C LEU A 80 4.96 -7.16 -7.74
N THR A 81 5.89 -6.26 -7.43
CA THR A 81 6.34 -5.21 -8.35
C THR A 81 6.85 -5.81 -9.66
N GLU A 82 7.68 -6.85 -9.62
CA GLU A 82 8.18 -7.55 -10.81
C GLU A 82 7.04 -8.11 -11.66
N ILE A 83 6.05 -8.76 -11.05
CA ILE A 83 4.91 -9.34 -11.75
C ILE A 83 4.04 -8.26 -12.40
N LEU A 84 3.74 -7.20 -11.65
CA LEU A 84 2.91 -6.10 -12.12
C LEU A 84 3.60 -5.36 -13.28
N SER A 85 4.93 -5.22 -13.23
CA SER A 85 5.74 -4.56 -14.28
C SER A 85 5.63 -5.22 -15.66
N ARG A 86 5.16 -6.47 -15.73
CA ARG A 86 4.94 -7.17 -17.01
C ARG A 86 3.63 -6.77 -17.69
N LYS A 87 2.73 -6.11 -16.96
CA LYS A 87 1.38 -5.75 -17.42
C LYS A 87 1.15 -4.24 -17.41
N PHE A 88 1.78 -3.53 -16.48
CA PHE A 88 1.58 -2.11 -16.25
C PHE A 88 2.88 -1.37 -16.51
N SER A 89 2.76 -0.17 -17.08
CA SER A 89 3.88 0.64 -17.53
C SER A 89 4.33 1.66 -16.49
N ASP A 90 3.42 2.15 -15.64
CA ASP A 90 3.72 3.13 -14.60
C ASP A 90 3.45 2.53 -13.21
N ILE A 91 4.53 2.10 -12.57
CA ILE A 91 4.51 1.52 -11.22
C ILE A 91 5.43 2.33 -10.31
N SER A 92 4.89 2.75 -9.17
CA SER A 92 5.64 3.41 -8.11
C SER A 92 5.65 2.60 -6.84
N LEU A 93 6.82 2.39 -6.24
CA LEU A 93 7.00 1.72 -4.96
C LEU A 93 7.29 2.76 -3.88
N VAL A 94 6.62 2.64 -2.73
CA VAL A 94 6.76 3.57 -1.61
C VAL A 94 6.89 2.79 -0.31
N TYR A 95 7.88 3.13 0.52
CA TYR A 95 7.91 2.70 1.91
C TYR A 95 6.93 3.55 2.72
N SER A 96 5.94 2.91 3.35
CA SER A 96 4.82 3.58 4.06
C SER A 96 5.17 4.04 5.48
N GLY A 97 6.44 3.87 5.90
CA GLY A 97 6.87 4.00 7.28
C GLY A 97 6.82 2.67 8.04
N ARG A 98 6.02 1.69 7.60
CA ARG A 98 5.88 0.39 8.27
C ARG A 98 5.90 -0.79 7.31
N GLY A 99 5.31 -0.61 6.13
CA GLY A 99 5.29 -1.59 5.05
C GLY A 99 5.56 -0.93 3.71
N PHE A 100 4.94 -1.45 2.66
CA PHE A 100 5.15 -0.97 1.30
C PHE A 100 3.84 -0.73 0.58
N HIS A 101 3.76 0.38 -0.15
CA HIS A 101 2.70 0.61 -1.12
C HIS A 101 3.25 0.40 -2.53
N ILE A 102 2.52 -0.33 -3.35
CA ILE A 102 2.78 -0.43 -4.80
C ILE A 102 1.63 0.23 -5.53
N HIS A 103 1.92 1.35 -6.16
CA HIS A 103 1.00 2.17 -6.92
C HIS A 103 1.04 1.77 -8.39
N ILE A 104 -0.12 1.59 -9.02
CA ILE A 104 -0.27 1.51 -10.48
C ILE A 104 -0.89 2.81 -10.96
N ARG A 105 -0.20 3.48 -11.88
CA ARG A 105 -0.52 4.84 -12.33
C ARG A 105 -0.87 4.96 -13.80
N ASP A 106 -0.89 3.83 -14.52
CA ASP A 106 -1.44 3.75 -15.88
C ASP A 106 -2.85 4.38 -15.90
N GLU A 107 -3.02 5.45 -16.70
CA GLU A 107 -4.22 6.29 -16.69
C GLU A 107 -5.53 5.50 -16.86
N GLU A 108 -5.51 4.51 -17.76
CA GLU A 108 -6.63 3.62 -18.04
C GLU A 108 -7.07 2.78 -16.83
N THR A 109 -6.15 2.48 -15.90
CA THR A 109 -6.44 1.66 -14.72
C THR A 109 -7.22 2.42 -13.67
N ALA A 110 -7.08 3.75 -13.64
CA ALA A 110 -7.84 4.61 -12.75
C ALA A 110 -9.35 4.41 -12.96
N PHE A 111 -9.80 4.16 -14.18
CA PHE A 111 -11.22 3.99 -14.52
C PHE A 111 -11.68 2.53 -14.57
N TRP A 112 -10.87 1.57 -14.11
CA TRP A 112 -11.33 0.19 -13.97
C TRP A 112 -12.40 0.07 -12.89
N ASN A 113 -13.54 -0.52 -13.25
CA ASN A 113 -14.56 -0.88 -12.27
C ASN A 113 -14.08 -1.94 -11.27
N ARG A 114 -14.81 -2.04 -10.16
CA ARG A 114 -14.49 -2.96 -9.07
C ARG A 114 -14.38 -4.43 -9.52
N LYS A 115 -15.22 -4.87 -10.47
CA LYS A 115 -15.18 -6.25 -11.00
C LYS A 115 -13.83 -6.56 -11.65
N LYS A 116 -13.31 -5.64 -12.48
CA LYS A 116 -12.01 -5.81 -13.16
C LYS A 116 -10.85 -5.78 -12.16
N ARG A 117 -10.91 -4.93 -11.14
CA ARG A 117 -9.92 -4.89 -10.05
C ARG A 117 -9.91 -6.18 -9.23
N LEU A 118 -11.07 -6.66 -8.81
CA LEU A 118 -11.18 -7.94 -8.08
C LEU A 118 -10.66 -9.13 -8.89
N ALA A 119 -10.85 -9.13 -10.21
CA ALA A 119 -10.27 -10.17 -11.07
C ALA A 119 -8.73 -10.18 -11.04
N LEU A 120 -8.10 -8.99 -11.04
CA LEU A 120 -6.65 -8.85 -10.85
C LEU A 120 -6.22 -9.35 -9.47
N VAL A 121 -6.84 -8.84 -8.40
CA VAL A 121 -6.53 -9.20 -7.01
C VAL A 121 -6.64 -10.71 -6.81
N ARG A 122 -7.77 -11.33 -7.17
CA ARG A 122 -7.96 -12.78 -7.07
C ARG A 122 -6.98 -13.59 -7.91
N SER A 123 -6.46 -13.03 -9.01
CA SER A 123 -5.40 -13.69 -9.77
C SER A 123 -4.06 -13.67 -9.05
N LEU A 124 -3.78 -12.64 -8.25
CA LEU A 124 -2.57 -12.53 -7.44
C LEU A 124 -2.70 -13.39 -6.17
N THR A 125 -3.84 -13.34 -5.47
CA THR A 125 -4.10 -14.20 -4.30
C THR A 125 -3.96 -15.69 -4.65
N ARG A 126 -4.47 -16.13 -5.81
CA ARG A 126 -4.30 -17.52 -6.30
C ARG A 126 -2.84 -17.91 -6.58
N ARG A 127 -1.95 -16.94 -6.74
CA ARG A 127 -0.50 -17.14 -6.89
C ARG A 127 0.25 -17.11 -5.56
N GLY A 128 -0.45 -16.94 -4.45
CA GLY A 128 0.10 -16.99 -3.09
C GLY A 128 0.47 -15.64 -2.47
N PHE A 129 0.11 -14.51 -3.11
CA PHE A 129 0.35 -13.18 -2.52
C PHE A 129 -0.59 -12.89 -1.36
N VAL A 130 -0.04 -12.36 -0.27
CA VAL A 130 -0.76 -11.95 0.94
C VAL A 130 -1.13 -10.46 0.83
N MET A 131 -2.41 -10.16 0.64
CA MET A 131 -2.85 -8.75 0.56
C MET A 131 -4.26 -8.56 1.08
N ASP A 132 -4.55 -7.37 1.60
CA ASP A 132 -5.91 -6.93 1.84
C ASP A 132 -6.59 -6.60 0.50
N GLU A 133 -7.61 -7.37 0.11
CA GLU A 133 -8.34 -7.14 -1.14
C GLU A 133 -9.09 -5.79 -1.16
N TRP A 134 -9.42 -5.22 0.01
CA TRP A 134 -10.20 -3.99 0.13
C TRP A 134 -9.48 -2.79 -0.47
N VAL A 135 -8.16 -2.70 -0.28
CA VAL A 135 -7.34 -1.57 -0.74
C VAL A 135 -7.24 -1.49 -2.28
N PRO A 136 -6.79 -2.53 -3.01
CA PRO A 136 -6.68 -2.51 -4.47
C PRO A 136 -8.02 -2.66 -5.19
N SER A 137 -9.07 -3.23 -4.56
CA SER A 137 -10.41 -3.30 -5.16
C SER A 137 -11.17 -1.97 -5.14
N GLY A 138 -10.64 -0.98 -4.42
CA GLY A 138 -11.06 0.41 -4.40
C GLY A 138 -11.95 0.83 -3.24
N GLY A 139 -12.00 -0.01 -2.20
CA GLY A 139 -12.72 0.28 -0.98
C GLY A 139 -12.05 1.32 -0.08
N MET A 140 -10.72 1.47 -0.17
CA MET A 140 -9.99 2.49 0.57
C MET A 140 -9.86 3.78 -0.27
N ARG A 141 -10.18 4.93 0.31
CA ARG A 141 -10.05 6.23 -0.40
C ARG A 141 -8.65 6.82 -0.25
N LEU A 142 -8.14 6.79 0.99
CA LEU A 142 -6.95 7.52 1.40
C LEU A 142 -5.73 6.59 1.43
N ILE A 143 -4.58 7.12 1.02
CA ILE A 143 -3.30 6.45 1.15
C ILE A 143 -2.26 7.45 1.64
N ARG A 144 -1.25 6.96 2.37
CA ARG A 144 -0.25 7.81 3.00
C ARG A 144 0.52 8.61 1.95
N LEU A 145 0.68 9.90 2.18
CA LEU A 145 1.34 10.80 1.26
C LEU A 145 2.86 10.57 1.27
N PRO A 146 3.52 10.32 0.12
CA PRO A 146 4.97 10.29 0.05
C PRO A 146 5.59 11.58 0.60
N TYR A 147 6.72 11.44 1.29
CA TYR A 147 7.43 12.47 2.04
C TYR A 147 6.71 13.00 3.30
N SER A 148 5.57 12.41 3.69
CA SER A 148 4.99 12.67 5.01
C SER A 148 5.70 11.90 6.12
N LEU A 149 5.37 12.22 7.37
CA LEU A 149 5.70 11.40 8.53
C LEU A 149 4.62 10.32 8.74
N ASN A 150 5.02 9.10 9.08
CA ASN A 150 4.15 8.12 9.72
C ASN A 150 4.27 8.27 11.25
N GLY A 151 3.27 8.90 11.86
CA GLY A 151 3.29 9.25 13.29
C GLY A 151 3.39 8.07 14.24
N LEU A 152 2.91 6.89 13.85
CA LEU A 152 2.94 5.69 14.71
C LEU A 152 4.37 5.19 14.99
N VAL A 153 5.30 5.44 14.07
CA VAL A 153 6.66 4.90 14.14
C VAL A 153 7.74 5.95 13.93
N SER A 154 7.35 7.21 13.74
CA SER A 154 8.26 8.33 13.47
C SER A 154 9.23 8.02 12.31
N ARG A 155 8.69 7.52 11.20
CA ARG A 155 9.44 7.25 9.96
C ARG A 155 8.90 8.06 8.81
N ALA A 156 9.79 8.62 8.01
CA ALA A 156 9.43 9.31 6.79
C ALA A 156 8.98 8.29 5.73
N VAL A 157 7.90 8.63 5.03
CA VAL A 157 7.36 7.87 3.91
C VAL A 157 8.17 8.25 2.69
N ILE A 158 8.82 7.30 2.02
CA ILE A 158 9.71 7.62 0.91
C ILE A 158 9.43 6.74 -0.31
N PRO A 159 9.44 7.31 -1.53
CA PRO A 159 9.53 6.51 -2.74
C PRO A 159 10.83 5.69 -2.75
N LEU A 160 10.75 4.48 -3.27
CA LEU A 160 11.88 3.58 -3.46
C LEU A 160 11.96 3.18 -4.93
N ALA A 161 13.17 3.18 -5.48
CA ALA A 161 13.44 2.52 -6.75
C ALA A 161 13.44 0.99 -6.55
N LYS A 162 13.08 0.25 -7.61
CA LYS A 162 12.97 -1.21 -7.57
C LYS A 162 14.26 -1.91 -7.10
N ASN A 163 15.42 -1.38 -7.49
CA ASN A 163 16.72 -1.92 -7.12
C ASN A 163 17.12 -1.60 -5.66
N GLU A 164 16.45 -0.66 -4.99
CA GLU A 164 16.72 -0.35 -3.59
C GLU A 164 16.03 -1.34 -2.64
N LEU A 165 14.91 -1.93 -3.08
CA LEU A 165 14.03 -2.69 -2.20
C LEU A 165 14.72 -3.87 -1.51
N GLY A 166 15.61 -4.61 -2.20
CA GLY A 166 16.25 -5.80 -1.63
C GLY A 166 17.28 -5.54 -0.53
N VAL A 167 17.82 -4.31 -0.46
CA VAL A 167 18.84 -3.90 0.53
C VAL A 167 18.31 -2.82 1.48
N PHE A 168 17.06 -2.41 1.32
CA PHE A 168 16.45 -1.36 2.10
C PHE A 168 16.27 -1.79 3.56
N ASP A 169 16.84 -1.02 4.49
CA ASP A 169 16.61 -1.16 5.93
C ASP A 169 16.14 0.19 6.48
N PRO A 170 14.88 0.31 6.95
CA PRO A 170 14.35 1.58 7.42
C PRO A 170 14.94 2.05 8.75
N ILE A 171 15.76 1.24 9.42
CA ILE A 171 16.45 1.59 10.66
C ILE A 171 17.77 2.33 10.35
N THR A 172 18.43 1.99 9.24
CA THR A 172 19.75 2.54 8.88
C THR A 172 19.69 3.53 7.71
N ASN A 173 18.61 3.55 6.94
CA ASN A 173 18.45 4.48 5.83
C ASN A 173 18.11 5.88 6.34
N GLU A 174 19.06 6.82 6.22
CA GLU A 174 18.89 8.20 6.69
C GLU A 174 17.65 8.91 6.12
N ARG A 175 17.17 8.53 4.93
CA ARG A 175 15.95 9.13 4.33
C ARG A 175 14.68 8.81 5.12
N THR A 176 14.66 7.74 5.91
CA THR A 176 13.49 7.36 6.72
C THR A 176 13.51 7.99 8.12
N ILE A 177 14.64 8.56 8.54
CA ILE A 177 14.87 9.06 9.90
C ILE A 177 14.70 10.59 9.91
N PRO A 178 13.67 11.11 10.59
CA PRO A 178 13.52 12.55 10.77
C PRO A 178 14.69 13.15 11.57
N ARG A 179 15.16 14.34 11.18
CA ARG A 179 16.31 15.02 11.83
C ARG A 179 16.06 15.56 13.24
N PHE A 180 14.81 15.52 13.71
CA PHE A 180 14.46 15.93 15.06
C PHE A 180 14.53 14.77 16.07
N LEU A 181 14.83 13.55 15.59
CA LEU A 181 15.11 12.38 16.43
C LEU A 181 16.58 12.33 16.83
#